data_AF-A0A7G9AWK2-F1
#
_entry.id   AF-A0A7G9AWK2-F1
#
_cell.length_a   1.000
_cell.length_b   1.000
_cell.length_c   1.000
_cell.angle_alpha   90.00
_cell.angle_beta   90.00
_cell.angle_gamma   90.00
#
_symmetry.space_group_name_H-M   'P 1'
#
loop_
_entity.id
_entity.type
_entity.pdbx_description
1 polymer ?
#
loop_
_entity_poly.entity_id
_entity_poly.type
_entity_poly.pdbx_seq_one_letter_code
_entity_poly.pdbx_strand_id
1 'polypeptide(L)'
;MSKLWGFSDFFLQNPILLLTLIAHVLADFQWQSQKIADLKSRKFPYLILHLIIVFLPLLILSVFFPKNSLYFAAVWLSHVVIDFLKYKLNIFIEKKKCTKQAFIVDQLLHLICIFLFYTVLASKTYPLWLKNSVLVAQMFLFLAIVGKPVNILFKFFFSKYQSNGNDQDTIAGAGAMIGILERYIMALSLAFGQFASIGLVFTAKSIARYNKISESQSFAEYYLIGSLFSMISVLIVFSLLYL
;
A
#
# COMPACT_ATOMS: atom_id res chain seq x y z
N MET A 1 -18.59 19.52 -5.89
CA MET A 1 -17.29 19.26 -5.24
C MET A 1 -16.23 19.48 -6.30
N SER A 2 -15.38 20.50 -6.14
CA SER A 2 -14.26 20.75 -7.06
C SER A 2 -13.33 19.55 -7.01
N LYS A 3 -13.03 18.96 -8.17
CA LYS A 3 -12.07 17.87 -8.23
C LYS A 3 -10.72 18.38 -7.72
N LEU A 4 -10.21 17.81 -6.65
CA LEU A 4 -8.92 18.18 -6.08
C LEU A 4 -7.84 17.79 -7.11
N TRP A 5 -7.31 18.81 -7.79
CA TRP A 5 -6.07 18.74 -8.57
C TRP A 5 -6.11 17.84 -9.82
N GLY A 6 -7.29 17.32 -10.19
CA GLY A 6 -7.49 16.52 -11.40
C GLY A 6 -6.90 15.10 -11.36
N PHE A 7 -6.41 14.63 -10.20
CA PHE A 7 -5.82 13.31 -10.07
C PHE A 7 -6.83 12.18 -10.29
N SER A 8 -8.06 12.31 -9.78
CA SER A 8 -9.11 11.34 -10.04
C SER A 8 -9.38 11.17 -11.54
N ASP A 9 -9.50 12.28 -12.27
CA ASP A 9 -9.69 12.27 -13.73
C ASP A 9 -8.49 11.65 -14.46
N PHE A 10 -7.29 11.94 -14.00
CA PHE A 10 -6.08 11.35 -14.54
C PHE A 10 -6.11 9.81 -14.41
N PHE A 11 -6.46 9.25 -13.25
CA PHE A 11 -6.54 7.80 -13.10
C PHE A 11 -7.66 7.16 -13.94
N LEU A 12 -8.80 7.85 -14.08
CA LEU A 12 -9.91 7.39 -14.93
C LEU A 12 -9.54 7.31 -16.42
N GLN A 13 -8.70 8.24 -16.87
CA GLN A 13 -8.24 8.31 -18.27
C GLN A 13 -7.05 7.39 -18.55
N ASN A 14 -6.35 6.91 -17.51
CA ASN A 14 -5.12 6.13 -17.64
C ASN A 14 -5.25 4.75 -16.94
N PRO A 15 -6.17 3.87 -17.38
CA PRO A 15 -6.45 2.61 -16.68
C PRO A 15 -5.29 1.61 -16.73
N ILE A 16 -4.42 1.67 -17.75
CA ILE A 16 -3.23 0.82 -17.83
C ILE A 16 -2.22 1.17 -16.71
N LEU A 17 -2.04 2.46 -16.43
CA LEU A 17 -1.22 2.91 -15.29
C LEU A 17 -1.82 2.42 -13.98
N LEU A 18 -3.13 2.56 -13.81
CA LEU A 18 -3.86 2.10 -12.63
C LEU A 18 -3.65 0.59 -12.39
N LEU A 19 -3.79 -0.24 -13.43
CA LEU A 19 -3.52 -1.68 -13.35
C LEU A 19 -2.05 -1.98 -12.99
N THR A 20 -1.11 -1.18 -13.49
CA THR A 20 0.32 -1.35 -13.16
C THR A 20 0.59 -1.01 -11.69
N LEU A 21 -0.05 0.04 -11.16
CA LEU A 21 0.04 0.41 -9.75
C LEU A 21 -0.57 -0.68 -8.85
N ILE A 22 -1.70 -1.28 -9.27
CA ILE A 22 -2.29 -2.42 -8.56
C ILE A 22 -1.31 -3.59 -8.56
N ALA A 23 -0.72 -3.94 -9.71
CA ALA A 23 0.27 -5.01 -9.82
C ALA A 23 1.47 -4.76 -8.89
N HIS A 24 2.00 -3.54 -8.87
CA HIS A 24 3.09 -3.13 -7.97
C HIS A 24 2.71 -3.31 -6.50
N VAL A 25 1.59 -2.71 -6.06
CA VAL A 25 1.15 -2.79 -4.66
C VAL A 25 0.92 -4.25 -4.27
N LEU A 26 0.23 -5.04 -5.09
CA LEU A 26 -0.02 -6.43 -4.79
C LEU A 26 1.27 -7.25 -4.65
N ALA A 27 2.22 -7.09 -5.56
CA ALA A 27 3.48 -7.82 -5.52
C ALA A 27 4.35 -7.42 -4.31
N ASP A 28 4.52 -6.12 -4.08
CA ASP A 28 5.38 -5.57 -3.03
C ASP A 28 4.75 -5.61 -1.64
N PHE A 29 3.46 -5.91 -1.48
CA PHE A 29 2.84 -5.90 -0.14
C PHE A 29 1.96 -7.13 0.11
N GLN A 30 0.98 -7.39 -0.74
CA GLN A 30 -0.03 -8.43 -0.52
C GLN A 30 0.54 -9.83 -0.71
N TRP A 31 1.25 -10.07 -1.81
CA TRP A 31 1.72 -11.38 -2.25
C TRP A 31 3.11 -11.74 -1.76
N GLN A 32 3.97 -10.78 -1.44
CA GLN A 32 5.19 -11.10 -0.70
C GLN A 32 4.88 -11.43 0.77
N SER A 33 5.48 -12.52 1.26
CA SER A 33 5.40 -12.89 2.67
C SER A 33 6.39 -12.09 3.52
N GLN A 34 6.13 -11.99 4.82
CA GLN A 34 7.06 -11.33 5.76
C GLN A 34 8.47 -11.94 5.67
N LYS A 35 8.56 -13.27 5.55
CA LYS A 35 9.82 -14.01 5.37
C LYS A 35 10.59 -13.57 4.12
N ILE A 36 9.90 -13.33 2.99
CA ILE A 36 10.54 -12.85 1.76
C ILE A 36 11.03 -11.42 1.95
N ALA A 37 10.19 -10.55 2.51
CA ALA A 37 10.54 -9.15 2.76
C ALA A 37 11.79 -9.01 3.65
N ASP A 38 11.91 -9.84 4.69
CA ASP A 38 13.03 -9.80 5.64
C ASP A 38 14.33 -10.37 5.04
N LEU A 39 14.22 -11.33 4.12
CA LEU A 39 15.39 -12.06 3.58
C LEU A 39 15.84 -11.58 2.21
N LYS A 40 15.00 -10.88 1.42
CA LYS A 40 15.34 -10.47 0.05
C LYS A 40 16.57 -9.55 -0.02
N SER A 41 16.81 -8.76 1.03
CA SER A 41 18.00 -7.88 1.11
C SER A 41 19.28 -8.60 1.56
N ARG A 42 19.20 -9.88 1.95
CA ARG A 42 20.33 -10.65 2.52
C ARG A 42 20.64 -11.93 1.76
N LYS A 43 19.62 -12.58 1.18
CA LYS A 43 19.75 -13.88 0.52
C LYS A 43 19.24 -13.81 -0.91
N PHE A 44 20.14 -14.05 -1.86
CA PHE A 44 19.85 -13.99 -3.30
C PHE A 44 18.64 -14.83 -3.74
N PRO A 45 18.41 -16.07 -3.25
CA PRO A 45 17.21 -16.83 -3.65
C PRO A 45 15.89 -16.15 -3.29
N TYR A 46 15.84 -15.41 -2.18
CA TYR A 46 14.63 -14.67 -1.77
C TYR A 46 14.43 -13.41 -2.59
N LEU A 47 15.52 -12.78 -3.06
CA LEU A 47 15.45 -11.71 -4.05
C LEU A 47 14.85 -12.23 -5.36
N ILE A 48 15.37 -13.33 -5.90
CA ILE A 48 14.84 -13.92 -7.14
C ILE A 48 13.35 -14.30 -6.99
N LEU A 49 12.98 -14.93 -5.87
CA LEU A 49 11.58 -15.27 -5.61
C LEU A 49 10.67 -14.04 -5.62
N HIS A 50 11.12 -12.93 -5.03
CA HIS A 50 10.37 -11.66 -5.08
C HIS A 50 10.26 -11.10 -6.50
N LEU A 51 11.34 -11.12 -7.28
CA LEU A 51 11.33 -10.64 -8.67
C LEU A 51 10.39 -11.47 -9.56
N ILE A 52 10.21 -12.77 -9.28
CA ILE A 52 9.20 -13.61 -9.93
C ILE A 52 7.78 -13.17 -9.53
N ILE A 53 7.54 -12.89 -8.24
CA ILE A 53 6.23 -12.40 -7.77
C ILE A 53 5.84 -11.08 -8.46
N VAL A 54 6.82 -10.20 -8.73
CA VAL A 54 6.61 -8.95 -9.48
C VAL A 54 6.43 -9.21 -10.98
N PHE A 55 7.18 -10.17 -11.54
CA PHE A 55 7.10 -10.53 -12.95
C PHE A 55 5.72 -11.05 -13.37
N LEU A 56 5.13 -11.94 -12.59
CA LEU A 56 3.88 -12.64 -12.93
C LEU A 56 2.70 -11.71 -13.28
N PRO A 57 2.31 -10.71 -12.45
CA PRO A 57 1.22 -9.82 -12.81
C PRO A 57 1.54 -8.96 -14.04
N LEU A 58 2.79 -8.53 -14.21
CA LEU A 58 3.21 -7.76 -15.38
C LEU A 58 3.19 -8.60 -16.66
N LEU A 59 3.53 -9.89 -16.57
CA LEU A 59 3.40 -10.84 -17.66
C LEU A 59 1.94 -11.03 -18.05
N ILE A 60 1.04 -11.21 -17.07
CA ILE A 60 -0.41 -11.31 -17.33
C ILE A 60 -0.91 -10.05 -18.03
N LEU A 61 -0.55 -8.85 -17.55
CA LEU A 61 -0.92 -7.60 -18.20
C LEU A 61 -0.37 -7.50 -19.62
N SER A 62 0.85 -7.98 -19.87
CA SER A 62 1.45 -8.03 -21.21
C SER A 62 0.65 -8.87 -22.19
N VAL A 63 0.06 -9.99 -21.73
CA VAL A 63 -0.81 -10.85 -22.56
C VAL A 63 -2.12 -10.13 -22.91
N PHE A 64 -2.74 -9.43 -21.96
CA PHE A 64 -3.99 -8.71 -22.19
C PHE A 64 -3.80 -7.39 -22.97
N PHE A 65 -2.63 -6.75 -22.84
CA PHE A 65 -2.31 -5.45 -23.45
C PHE A 65 -0.96 -5.51 -24.19
N PRO A 66 -0.86 -6.25 -25.31
CA PRO A 66 0.40 -6.50 -26.00
C PRO A 66 1.08 -5.23 -26.54
N LYS A 67 0.30 -4.17 -26.84
CA LYS A 67 0.86 -2.86 -27.23
C LYS A 67 1.66 -2.19 -26.10
N ASN A 68 1.49 -2.64 -24.86
CA ASN A 68 2.14 -2.11 -23.67
C ASN A 68 3.21 -3.06 -23.12
N SER A 69 3.56 -4.15 -23.83
CA SER A 69 4.56 -5.13 -23.38
C SER A 69 5.93 -4.51 -23.09
N LEU A 70 6.38 -3.55 -23.91
CA LEU A 70 7.64 -2.83 -23.67
C LEU A 70 7.60 -2.00 -22.38
N TYR A 71 6.46 -1.36 -22.09
CA TYR A 71 6.25 -0.62 -20.85
C TYR A 71 6.30 -1.55 -19.63
N PHE A 72 5.57 -2.68 -19.65
CA PHE A 72 5.61 -3.63 -18.54
C PHE A 72 6.99 -4.26 -18.34
N ALA A 73 7.69 -4.58 -19.43
CA ALA A 73 9.06 -5.08 -19.38
C ALA A 73 10.03 -4.05 -18.79
N ALA A 74 9.90 -2.76 -19.15
CA ALA A 74 10.70 -1.69 -18.59
C ALA A 74 10.45 -1.51 -17.07
N VAL A 75 9.18 -1.55 -16.64
CA VAL A 75 8.82 -1.50 -15.20
C VAL A 75 9.43 -2.68 -14.45
N TRP A 76 9.27 -3.90 -14.96
CA TRP A 76 9.87 -5.08 -14.34
C TRP A 76 11.40 -4.97 -14.26
N LEU A 77 12.06 -4.54 -15.34
CA LEU A 77 13.52 -4.38 -15.38
C LEU A 77 14.00 -3.30 -14.40
N SER A 78 13.29 -2.17 -14.28
CA SER A 78 13.62 -1.18 -13.24
C SER A 78 13.47 -1.77 -11.84
N HIS A 79 12.45 -2.60 -11.60
CA HIS A 79 12.26 -3.23 -10.31
C HIS A 79 13.44 -4.15 -9.97
N VAL A 80 13.86 -4.98 -10.93
CA VAL A 80 15.07 -5.82 -10.84
C VAL A 80 16.31 -4.99 -10.48
N VAL A 81 16.53 -3.87 -11.19
CA VAL A 81 17.70 -3.01 -10.95
C VAL A 81 17.64 -2.38 -9.55
N ILE A 82 16.51 -1.81 -9.15
CA ILE A 82 16.34 -1.14 -7.86
C ILE A 82 16.54 -2.13 -6.71
N ASP A 83 15.86 -3.27 -6.74
CA ASP A 83 15.94 -4.28 -5.67
C ASP A 83 17.33 -4.93 -5.60
N PHE A 84 18.00 -5.12 -6.74
CA PHE A 84 19.38 -5.61 -6.77
C PHE A 84 20.40 -4.60 -6.23
N LEU A 85 20.24 -3.32 -6.54
CA LEU A 85 21.08 -2.25 -5.97
C LEU A 85 20.88 -2.18 -4.45
N LYS A 86 19.64 -2.25 -3.98
CA LYS A 86 19.33 -2.30 -2.55
C LYS A 86 19.93 -3.54 -1.87
N TYR A 87 19.85 -4.71 -2.50
CA TYR A 87 20.51 -5.93 -2.03
C TYR A 87 22.03 -5.73 -1.87
N LYS A 88 22.70 -5.16 -2.87
CA LYS A 88 24.15 -4.88 -2.83
C LYS A 88 24.52 -3.86 -1.74
N LEU A 89 23.70 -2.84 -1.56
CA LEU A 89 23.93 -1.77 -0.58
C LEU A 89 23.47 -2.13 0.84
N ASN A 90 22.87 -3.31 1.05
CA ASN A 90 22.23 -3.66 2.31
C ASN A 90 23.20 -3.61 3.51
N ILE A 91 24.46 -4.03 3.33
CA ILE A 91 25.49 -3.96 4.38
C ILE A 91 25.68 -2.51 4.87
N PHE A 92 25.72 -1.55 3.94
CA PHE A 92 25.87 -0.13 4.28
C PHE A 92 24.61 0.44 4.94
N ILE A 93 23.44 0.08 4.43
CA ILE A 93 22.13 0.51 4.96
C ILE A 93 21.96 0.05 6.40
N GLU A 94 22.29 -1.22 6.69
CA GLU A 94 22.24 -1.78 8.05
C GLU A 94 23.25 -1.09 8.97
N LYS A 95 24.49 -0.90 8.52
CA LYS A 95 25.54 -0.22 9.30
C LYS A 95 25.15 1.22 9.68
N LYS A 96 24.47 1.94 8.78
CA LYS A 96 24.00 3.32 9.01
C LYS A 96 22.65 3.40 9.73
N LYS A 97 22.00 2.27 10.03
CA LYS A 97 20.64 2.20 10.62
C LYS A 97 19.57 2.95 9.81
N CYS A 98 19.74 3.01 8.48
CA CYS A 98 18.85 3.74 7.58
C CYS A 98 17.81 2.84 6.89
N THR A 99 17.42 1.72 7.51
CA THR A 99 16.55 0.71 6.88
C THR A 99 15.16 1.25 6.55
N LYS A 100 14.58 2.09 7.41
CA LYS A 100 13.28 2.74 7.18
C LYS A 100 13.34 3.71 6.00
N GLN A 101 14.38 4.55 5.94
CA GLN A 101 14.59 5.49 4.85
C GLN A 101 14.83 4.76 3.52
N ALA A 102 15.65 3.71 3.54
CA ALA A 102 15.90 2.89 2.36
C ALA A 102 14.62 2.25 1.82
N PHE A 103 13.70 1.81 2.68
CA PHE A 103 12.38 1.34 2.23
C PHE A 103 11.55 2.44 1.57
N ILE A 104 11.50 3.64 2.14
CA ILE A 104 10.73 4.76 1.55
C ILE A 104 11.31 5.14 0.19
N VAL A 105 12.64 5.28 0.10
CA VAL A 105 13.32 5.61 -1.15
C VAL A 105 13.09 4.55 -2.22
N ASP A 106 13.19 3.27 -1.85
CA ASP A 106 12.91 2.12 -2.72
C ASP A 106 11.50 2.19 -3.33
N GLN A 107 10.47 2.39 -2.50
CA GLN A 107 9.09 2.51 -3.00
C GLN A 107 8.88 3.74 -3.87
N LEU A 108 9.52 4.88 -3.54
CA LEU A 108 9.46 6.07 -4.37
C LEU A 108 10.14 5.86 -5.73
N LEU A 109 11.29 5.20 -5.78
CA LEU A 109 11.99 4.89 -7.03
C LEU A 109 11.14 3.99 -7.94
N HIS A 110 10.52 2.93 -7.39
CA HIS A 110 9.62 2.06 -8.13
C HIS A 110 8.43 2.84 -8.71
N LEU A 111 7.77 3.69 -7.90
CA LEU A 111 6.69 4.54 -8.37
C LEU A 111 7.14 5.52 -9.45
N ILE A 112 8.27 6.20 -9.27
CA ILE A 112 8.84 7.11 -10.28
C ILE A 112 9.06 6.37 -11.60
N CYS A 113 9.64 5.17 -11.57
CA CYS A 113 9.85 4.36 -12.78
C CYS A 113 8.53 3.97 -13.45
N ILE A 114 7.51 3.58 -12.68
CA ILE A 114 6.17 3.28 -13.22
C ILE A 114 5.60 4.49 -13.96
N PHE A 115 5.58 5.67 -13.32
CA PHE A 115 5.06 6.89 -13.96
C PHE A 115 5.91 7.33 -15.16
N LEU A 116 7.24 7.33 -15.03
CA LEU A 116 8.17 7.72 -16.09
C LEU A 116 7.98 6.84 -17.32
N PHE A 117 8.06 5.52 -17.18
CA PHE A 117 7.91 4.61 -18.31
C PHE A 117 6.49 4.60 -18.86
N TYR A 118 5.48 4.87 -18.03
CA TYR A 118 4.12 5.03 -18.53
C TYR A 118 4.06 6.21 -19.51
N THR A 119 4.63 7.36 -19.14
CA THR A 119 4.59 8.55 -20.01
C THR A 119 5.37 8.39 -21.31
N VAL A 120 6.47 7.62 -21.29
CA VAL A 120 7.39 7.49 -22.44
C VAL A 120 7.03 6.31 -23.34
N LEU A 121 6.60 5.17 -22.78
CA LEU A 121 6.51 3.89 -23.49
C LEU A 121 5.09 3.34 -23.61
N ALA A 122 4.15 3.74 -22.75
CA ALA A 122 2.84 3.11 -22.74
C ALA A 122 1.95 3.63 -23.88
N SER A 123 1.36 2.69 -24.63
CA SER A 123 0.20 3.02 -25.45
C SER A 123 -0.96 3.47 -24.57
N LYS A 124 -1.61 4.57 -24.95
CA LYS A 124 -2.82 5.08 -24.29
C LYS A 124 -4.10 4.46 -24.84
N THR A 125 -3.99 3.49 -25.76
CA THR A 125 -5.14 2.75 -26.28
C THR A 125 -5.48 1.60 -25.35
N TYR A 126 -6.72 1.53 -24.90
CA TYR A 126 -7.24 0.44 -24.07
C TYR A 126 -8.63 0.03 -24.55
N PRO A 127 -9.03 -1.24 -24.32
CA PRO A 127 -10.31 -1.75 -24.78
C PRO A 127 -11.48 -1.20 -23.95
N LEU A 128 -12.68 -1.17 -24.55
CA LEU A 128 -13.86 -0.54 -23.96
C LEU A 128 -14.28 -1.15 -22.61
N TRP A 129 -14.15 -2.47 -22.44
CA TRP A 129 -14.47 -3.15 -21.18
C TRP A 129 -13.59 -2.68 -20.01
N LEU A 130 -12.33 -2.31 -20.27
CA LEU A 130 -11.45 -1.71 -19.26
C LEU A 130 -11.90 -0.28 -18.91
N LYS A 131 -12.34 0.49 -19.91
CA LYS A 131 -12.92 1.82 -19.68
C LYS A 131 -14.14 1.74 -18.75
N ASN A 132 -15.02 0.77 -18.99
CA ASN A 132 -16.25 0.61 -18.20
C ASN A 132 -15.98 0.08 -16.77
N SER A 133 -14.87 -0.62 -16.56
CA SER A 133 -14.49 -1.19 -15.27
C SER A 133 -13.44 -0.37 -14.50
N VAL A 134 -13.07 0.81 -14.98
CA VAL A 134 -11.99 1.62 -14.36
C VAL A 134 -12.30 2.00 -12.91
N LEU A 135 -13.56 2.28 -12.57
CA LEU A 135 -13.98 2.58 -11.19
C LEU A 135 -13.77 1.37 -10.25
N VAL A 136 -13.99 0.16 -10.76
CA VAL A 136 -13.75 -1.07 -10.02
C VAL A 136 -12.25 -1.25 -9.78
N ALA A 137 -11.42 -1.03 -10.81
CA ALA A 137 -9.97 -1.04 -10.65
C ALA A 137 -9.48 0.03 -9.65
N GLN A 138 -10.06 1.23 -9.66
CA GLN A 138 -9.72 2.29 -8.70
C GLN A 138 -10.06 1.87 -7.27
N MET A 139 -11.22 1.22 -7.07
CA MET A 139 -11.62 0.69 -5.77
C MET A 139 -10.67 -0.40 -5.28
N PHE A 140 -10.24 -1.28 -6.18
CA PHE A 140 -9.23 -2.28 -5.85
C PHE A 140 -7.89 -1.64 -5.45
N LEU A 141 -7.42 -0.61 -6.18
CA LEU A 141 -6.21 0.11 -5.80
C LEU A 141 -6.38 0.80 -4.44
N PHE A 142 -7.53 1.44 -4.20
CA PHE A 142 -7.83 2.11 -2.95
C PHE A 142 -7.71 1.14 -1.77
N LEU A 143 -8.42 0.00 -1.83
CA LEU A 143 -8.37 -1.04 -0.81
C LEU A 143 -6.94 -1.63 -0.66
N ALA A 144 -6.22 -1.83 -1.77
CA ALA A 144 -4.87 -2.36 -1.74
C ALA A 144 -3.89 -1.43 -1.01
N ILE A 145 -3.97 -0.11 -1.24
CA ILE A 145 -3.12 0.90 -0.60
C ILE A 145 -3.45 1.00 0.90
N VAL A 146 -4.74 1.11 1.25
CA VAL A 146 -5.14 1.28 2.66
C VAL A 146 -4.97 -0.01 3.47
N GLY A 147 -4.69 -1.16 2.85
CA GLY A 147 -4.43 -2.41 3.55
C GLY A 147 -3.04 -2.46 4.22
N LYS A 148 -2.17 -3.31 3.67
CA LYS A 148 -0.80 -3.55 4.18
C LYS A 148 0.14 -2.34 4.07
N PRO A 149 0.17 -1.56 2.98
CA PRO A 149 1.08 -0.41 2.86
C PRO A 149 0.92 0.60 4.00
N VAL A 150 -0.32 1.03 4.28
CA VAL A 150 -0.60 1.92 5.41
C VAL A 150 -0.24 1.30 6.76
N ASN A 151 -0.47 -0.02 6.94
CA ASN A 151 -0.06 -0.71 8.17
C ASN A 151 1.46 -0.68 8.39
N ILE A 152 2.25 -0.84 7.33
CA ILE A 152 3.71 -0.77 7.39
C ILE A 152 4.16 0.66 7.71
N LEU A 153 3.58 1.66 7.04
CA LEU A 153 3.85 3.07 7.34
C LEU A 153 3.55 3.42 8.80
N PHE A 154 2.40 2.96 9.31
CA PHE A 154 2.03 3.13 10.71
C PHE A 154 3.11 2.57 11.65
N LYS A 155 3.55 1.33 11.43
CA LYS A 155 4.62 0.71 12.23
C LYS A 155 5.92 1.50 12.14
N PHE A 156 6.28 2.04 10.98
CA PHE A 156 7.53 2.78 10.84
C PHE A 156 7.58 4.07 11.65
N PHE A 157 6.49 4.84 11.67
CA PHE A 157 6.43 6.12 12.37
C PHE A 157 6.06 5.98 13.85
N PHE A 158 5.21 5.00 14.19
CA PHE A 158 4.54 4.98 15.49
C PHE A 158 4.81 3.74 16.34
N SER A 159 5.63 2.77 15.90
CA SER A 159 5.95 1.59 16.75
C SER A 159 6.61 1.96 18.08
N LYS A 160 7.27 3.12 18.18
CA LYS A 160 7.89 3.60 19.43
C LYS A 160 6.88 3.95 20.52
N TYR A 161 5.61 4.18 20.15
CA TYR A 161 4.53 4.49 21.09
C TYR A 161 3.76 3.23 21.53
N GLN A 162 4.11 2.06 20.99
CA GLN A 162 3.48 0.82 21.40
C GLN A 162 3.81 0.57 22.88
N SER A 163 2.77 0.37 23.70
CA SER A 163 2.94 0.08 25.13
C SER A 163 3.72 -1.22 25.32
N ASN A 164 4.74 -1.19 26.20
CA ASN A 164 5.56 -2.36 26.58
C ASN A 164 4.86 -3.27 27.61
N GLY A 165 3.54 -3.14 27.79
CA GLY A 165 2.79 -3.98 28.71
C GLY A 165 2.94 -5.47 28.38
N ASN A 166 2.92 -6.31 29.41
CA ASN A 166 2.84 -7.76 29.27
C ASN A 166 1.49 -8.15 28.63
N ASP A 167 1.35 -7.93 27.32
CA ASP A 167 0.19 -8.32 26.51
C ASP A 167 0.23 -9.84 26.22
N GLN A 168 0.36 -10.66 27.28
CA GLN A 168 0.31 -12.13 27.20
C GLN A 168 -1.04 -12.64 26.68
N ASP A 169 -2.08 -11.80 26.71
CA ASP A 169 -3.44 -12.13 26.30
C ASP A 169 -3.79 -11.72 24.85
N THR A 170 -2.83 -11.20 24.07
CA THR A 170 -3.13 -10.76 22.69
C THR A 170 -2.60 -11.72 21.63
N ILE A 171 -3.49 -12.11 20.72
CA ILE A 171 -3.12 -12.91 19.55
C ILE A 171 -2.19 -12.07 18.66
N ALA A 172 -1.02 -12.64 18.34
CA ALA A 172 -0.04 -12.01 17.48
C ALA A 172 -0.68 -11.56 16.15
N GLY A 173 -0.57 -10.27 15.84
CA GLY A 173 -1.11 -9.69 14.60
C GLY A 173 -2.58 -9.23 14.66
N ALA A 174 -3.32 -9.50 15.74
CA ALA A 174 -4.73 -9.09 15.85
C ALA A 174 -4.91 -7.56 15.71
N GLY A 175 -4.03 -6.76 16.32
CA GLY A 175 -4.09 -5.29 16.19
C GLY A 175 -3.88 -4.81 14.74
N ALA A 176 -3.00 -5.45 13.98
CA ALA A 176 -2.80 -5.13 12.56
C ALA A 176 -4.03 -5.50 11.73
N MET A 177 -4.66 -6.64 12.02
CA MET A 177 -5.87 -7.07 11.33
C MET A 177 -7.05 -6.14 11.63
N ILE A 178 -7.26 -5.77 12.90
CA ILE A 178 -8.28 -4.79 13.31
C ILE A 178 -8.09 -3.47 12.54
N GLY A 179 -6.86 -2.95 12.49
CA GLY A 179 -6.56 -1.73 11.75
C GLY A 179 -6.85 -1.83 10.24
N ILE A 180 -6.60 -2.98 9.61
CA ILE A 180 -6.93 -3.22 8.20
C ILE A 180 -8.45 -3.23 8.00
N LEU A 181 -9.18 -3.96 8.85
CA LEU A 181 -10.64 -4.06 8.77
C LEU A 181 -11.30 -2.69 8.94
N GLU A 182 -10.84 -1.88 9.90
CA GLU A 182 -11.33 -0.52 10.09
C GLU A 182 -11.14 0.35 8.84
N ARG A 183 -9.97 0.27 8.19
CA ARG A 183 -9.71 1.01 6.96
C ARG A 183 -10.57 0.54 5.80
N TYR A 184 -10.87 -0.75 5.71
CA TYR A 184 -11.79 -1.27 4.70
C TYR A 184 -13.23 -0.80 4.97
N ILE A 185 -13.69 -0.83 6.21
CA ILE A 185 -15.02 -0.31 6.55
C ILE A 185 -15.10 1.19 6.25
N MET A 186 -14.07 1.98 6.60
CA MET A 186 -14.00 3.39 6.25
C MET A 186 -14.01 3.62 4.73
N ALA A 187 -13.16 2.91 3.99
CA ALA A 187 -13.06 3.02 2.54
C ALA A 187 -14.40 2.70 1.84
N LEU A 188 -15.07 1.61 2.26
CA LEU A 188 -16.39 1.24 1.75
C LEU A 188 -17.45 2.28 2.13
N SER A 189 -17.43 2.77 3.37
CA SER A 189 -18.36 3.81 3.83
C SER A 189 -18.22 5.09 3.01
N LEU A 190 -16.99 5.53 2.69
CA LEU A 190 -16.75 6.68 1.81
C LEU A 190 -17.26 6.42 0.38
N ALA A 191 -16.99 5.25 -0.18
CA ALA A 191 -17.45 4.88 -1.52
C ALA A 191 -18.98 4.84 -1.63
N PHE A 192 -19.68 4.43 -0.57
CA PHE A 192 -21.15 4.43 -0.50
C PHE A 192 -21.76 5.76 0.00
N GLY A 193 -20.94 6.77 0.31
CA GLY A 193 -21.41 8.05 0.87
C GLY A 193 -21.96 7.97 2.31
N GLN A 194 -21.69 6.88 3.03
CA GLN A 194 -22.19 6.61 4.38
C GLN A 194 -21.21 7.10 5.46
N PHE A 195 -20.97 8.41 5.51
CA PHE A 195 -20.00 9.00 6.44
C PHE A 195 -20.33 8.75 7.92
N ALA A 196 -21.62 8.64 8.28
CA ALA A 196 -22.06 8.34 9.63
C ALA A 196 -21.57 6.97 10.13
N SER A 197 -21.48 5.97 9.24
CA SER A 197 -20.99 4.62 9.57
C SER A 197 -19.55 4.63 10.06
N ILE A 198 -18.72 5.57 9.59
CA ILE A 198 -17.35 5.75 10.06
C ILE A 198 -17.36 6.12 11.55
N GLY A 199 -18.18 7.11 11.94
CA GLY A 199 -18.32 7.52 13.34
C GLY A 199 -18.78 6.36 14.25
N LEU A 200 -19.76 5.59 13.80
CA LEU A 200 -20.28 4.43 14.55
C LEU A 200 -19.20 3.38 14.84
N VAL A 201 -18.35 3.06 13.85
CA VAL A 201 -17.26 2.08 14.01
C VAL A 201 -16.25 2.53 15.07
N PHE A 202 -15.87 3.81 15.06
CA PHE A 202 -14.91 4.34 16.04
C PHE A 202 -15.52 4.44 17.45
N THR A 203 -16.79 4.79 17.56
CA THR A 203 -17.51 4.77 18.84
C THR A 203 -17.58 3.35 19.38
N ALA A 204 -17.98 2.36 18.57
CA ALA A 204 -18.04 0.96 18.98
C ALA A 204 -16.66 0.42 19.41
N LYS A 205 -15.61 0.74 18.65
CA LYS A 205 -14.23 0.38 18.97
C LYS A 205 -13.78 0.97 20.31
N SER A 206 -14.13 2.22 20.58
CA SER A 206 -13.75 2.93 21.80
C SER A 206 -14.49 2.39 23.03
N ILE A 207 -15.77 2.04 22.88
CA ILE A 207 -16.56 1.37 23.92
C ILE A 207 -15.98 0.00 24.25
N ALA A 208 -15.68 -0.82 23.23
CA ALA A 208 -15.13 -2.16 23.42
C ALA A 208 -13.74 -2.18 24.12
N ARG A 209 -13.02 -1.05 24.11
CA ARG A 209 -11.70 -0.91 24.75
C ARG A 209 -11.67 0.11 25.89
N TYR A 210 -12.83 0.57 26.35
CA TYR A 210 -12.95 1.68 27.30
C TYR A 210 -12.10 1.48 28.55
N ASN A 211 -12.23 0.32 29.22
CA ASN A 211 -11.49 0.03 30.46
C ASN A 211 -9.97 0.15 30.25
N LYS A 212 -9.42 -0.48 29.21
CA LYS A 212 -7.98 -0.45 28.91
C LYS A 212 -7.49 0.95 28.50
N ILE A 213 -8.33 1.74 27.82
CA ILE A 213 -8.05 3.15 27.49
C ILE A 213 -8.05 4.00 28.76
N SER A 214 -8.99 3.77 29.68
CA SER A 214 -9.11 4.53 30.93
C SER A 214 -8.00 4.23 31.93
N GLU A 215 -7.53 2.97 31.98
CA GLU A 215 -6.56 2.50 32.97
C GLU A 215 -5.10 2.71 32.53
N SER A 216 -4.84 2.82 31.23
CA SER A 216 -3.49 2.92 30.68
C SER A 216 -3.34 4.10 29.73
N GLN A 217 -2.70 5.17 30.21
CA GLN A 217 -2.43 6.37 29.40
C GLN A 217 -1.61 6.04 28.14
N SER A 218 -0.57 5.21 28.25
CA SER A 218 0.26 4.83 27.10
C SER A 218 -0.54 4.04 26.05
N PHE A 219 -1.46 3.18 26.48
CA PHE A 219 -2.37 2.48 25.57
C PHE A 219 -3.36 3.45 24.90
N ALA A 220 -3.92 4.39 25.66
CA ALA A 220 -4.82 5.42 25.14
C ALA A 220 -4.15 6.27 24.06
N GLU A 221 -2.93 6.76 24.31
CA GLU A 221 -2.14 7.54 23.35
C GLU A 221 -1.86 6.74 22.07
N TYR A 222 -1.38 5.50 22.19
CA TYR A 222 -1.13 4.64 21.03
C TYR A 222 -2.41 4.33 20.23
N TYR A 223 -3.52 4.08 20.93
CA TYR A 223 -4.82 3.83 20.35
C TYR A 223 -5.33 5.05 19.56
N LEU A 224 -5.23 6.26 20.14
CA LEU A 224 -5.65 7.50 19.51
C LEU A 224 -4.81 7.83 18.28
N ILE A 225 -3.47 7.74 18.40
CA ILE A 225 -2.55 7.95 17.28
C ILE A 225 -2.86 6.99 16.13
N GLY A 226 -3.05 5.70 16.42
CA GLY A 226 -3.38 4.70 15.42
C GLY A 226 -4.71 4.97 14.72
N SER A 227 -5.73 5.33 15.49
CA SER A 227 -7.07 5.62 14.99
C SER A 227 -7.09 6.87 14.09
N LEU A 228 -6.47 7.96 14.53
CA LEU A 228 -6.37 9.21 13.76
C LEU A 228 -5.52 9.05 12.51
N PHE A 229 -4.36 8.41 12.60
CA PHE A 229 -3.51 8.13 11.44
C PHE A 229 -4.24 7.28 10.39
N SER A 230 -4.97 6.26 10.85
CA SER A 230 -5.79 5.41 10.00
C SER A 230 -6.84 6.23 9.23
N MET A 231 -7.58 7.09 9.92
CA MET A 231 -8.59 7.96 9.30
C MET A 231 -7.97 8.93 8.29
N ILE A 232 -6.90 9.63 8.66
CA ILE A 232 -6.19 10.57 7.78
C ILE A 232 -5.68 9.85 6.52
N SER A 233 -5.08 8.66 6.68
CA SER A 233 -4.54 7.90 5.55
C SER A 233 -5.63 7.49 4.55
N VAL A 234 -6.79 7.05 5.03
CA VAL A 234 -7.92 6.69 4.16
C VAL A 234 -8.47 7.91 3.44
N LEU A 235 -8.63 9.04 4.14
CA LEU A 235 -9.12 10.28 3.54
C LEU A 235 -8.17 10.85 2.48
N ILE A 236 -6.85 10.80 2.70
CA ILE A 236 -5.86 11.24 1.72
C ILE A 236 -5.92 10.35 0.47
N VAL A 237 -5.92 9.03 0.63
CA VAL A 237 -5.95 8.11 -0.53
C VAL A 237 -7.28 8.23 -1.28
N PHE A 238 -8.40 8.37 -0.56
CA PHE A 238 -9.71 8.64 -1.17
C PHE A 238 -9.70 9.94 -1.97
N SER A 239 -9.15 11.01 -1.39
CA SER A 239 -9.06 12.32 -2.05
C SER A 239 -8.18 12.28 -3.30
N LEU A 240 -7.12 11.48 -3.32
CA LEU A 240 -6.25 11.35 -4.49
C LEU A 240 -6.88 10.53 -5.63
N LEU A 241 -7.77 9.58 -5.31
CA LEU A 241 -8.35 8.66 -6.29
C LEU A 241 -9.74 9.09 -6.78
N TYR A 242 -10.55 9.75 -5.94
CA TYR A 242 -11.97 10.02 -6.19
C TYR A 242 -12.37 11.50 -6.20
N LEU A 243 -11.55 12.36 -5.59
CA LEU A 243 -11.73 13.81 -5.64
C LEU A 243 -10.72 14.39 -6.63
#